data_AF-A0A968TJ24-F1
#
_entry.id   AF-A0A968TJ24-F1
#
_cell.length_a   1.000
_cell.length_b   1.000
_cell.length_c   1.000
_cell.angle_alpha   90.00
_cell.angle_beta   90.00
_cell.angle_gamma   90.00
#
_symmetry.space_group_name_H-M   'P 1'
#
loop_
_entity.id
_entity.type
_entity.pdbx_description
1 polymer ?
#
loop_
_entity_poly.entity_id
_entity_poly.type
_entity_poly.pdbx_seq_one_letter_code
_entity_poly.pdbx_strand_id
1 'polypeptide(L)'
;MTIKELLLQEIESSSDNLLSQTLDFLLFIKSKPAEDEVSVTPPIQKHQTSTNEERPKVQEAKPILRGSKAEDLLKFAGTWQGDDFEECLQLVYDTRSQAEF
;
A
#
# COMPACT_ATOMS: atom_id res chain seq x y z
N MET A 1 11.93 22.29 -25.58
CA MET A 1 12.57 21.20 -24.82
C MET A 1 11.73 19.95 -24.97
N THR A 2 12.38 18.80 -25.14
CA THR A 2 11.71 17.49 -25.14
C THR A 2 11.57 16.96 -23.71
N ILE A 3 10.62 16.04 -23.46
CA ILE A 3 10.46 15.40 -22.13
C ILE A 3 11.76 14.70 -21.70
N LYS A 4 12.49 14.13 -22.66
CA LYS A 4 13.78 13.50 -22.44
C LYS A 4 14.85 14.51 -21.97
N GLU A 5 14.88 15.70 -22.56
CA GLU A 5 15.80 16.77 -22.14
C GLU A 5 15.49 17.26 -20.73
N LEU A 6 14.20 17.45 -20.39
CA LEU A 6 13.79 17.84 -19.05
C LEU A 6 14.16 16.79 -17.99
N LEU A 7 13.97 15.50 -18.31
CA LEU A 7 14.38 14.41 -17.41
C LEU A 7 15.90 14.38 -17.19
N LEU A 8 16.69 14.56 -18.25
CA LEU A 8 18.16 14.58 -18.11
C LEU A 8 18.62 15.75 -17.24
N GLN A 9 18.04 16.94 -17.45
CA GLN A 9 18.35 18.11 -16.64
C GLN A 9 18.02 17.90 -15.16
N GLU A 10 16.85 17.33 -14.85
CA GLU A 10 16.43 17.06 -13.47
C GLU A 10 17.29 15.97 -12.80
N ILE A 11 17.76 14.98 -13.58
CA ILE A 11 18.66 13.93 -13.08
C ILE A 11 20.02 14.53 -12.68
N GLU A 12 20.54 15.48 -13.45
CA GLU A 12 21.83 16.13 -13.17
C GLU A 12 21.78 17.05 -11.94
N SER A 13 20.62 17.64 -11.63
CA SER A 13 20.45 18.53 -10.47
C SER A 13 19.99 17.82 -9.19
N SER A 14 19.57 16.56 -9.27
CA SER A 14 18.99 15.81 -8.15
C SER A 14 20.03 15.06 -7.31
N SER A 15 19.73 14.85 -6.03
CA SER A 15 20.55 14.03 -5.13
C SER A 15 20.37 12.53 -5.36
N ASP A 16 21.38 11.72 -5.05
CA ASP A 16 21.38 10.25 -5.20
C ASP A 16 20.18 9.54 -4.54
N ASN A 17 19.72 10.03 -3.38
CA ASN A 17 18.55 9.45 -2.71
C ASN A 17 17.25 9.60 -3.54
N LEU A 18 17.05 10.79 -4.12
CA LEU A 18 15.90 11.08 -4.99
C LEU A 18 16.02 10.33 -6.33
N LEU A 19 17.24 10.18 -6.85
CA LEU A 19 17.51 9.38 -8.05
C LEU A 19 17.19 7.90 -7.82
N SER A 20 17.54 7.34 -6.66
CA SER A 20 17.20 5.97 -6.29
C SER A 20 15.68 5.76 -6.27
N GLN A 21 14.95 6.65 -5.60
CA GLN A 21 13.49 6.58 -5.55
C GLN A 21 12.87 6.70 -6.96
N THR A 22 13.38 7.63 -7.77
CA THR A 22 12.94 7.82 -9.16
C THR A 22 13.19 6.57 -10.02
N LEU A 23 14.34 5.92 -9.84
CA LEU A 23 14.69 4.69 -10.55
C LEU A 23 13.72 3.55 -10.21
N ASP A 24 13.41 3.38 -8.92
CA ASP A 24 12.44 2.37 -8.47
C ASP A 24 11.06 2.60 -9.10
N PHE A 25 10.58 3.85 -9.15
CA PHE A 25 9.33 4.19 -9.81
C PHE A 25 9.35 3.91 -11.32
N LEU A 26 10.44 4.22 -12.02
CA LEU A 26 10.56 3.91 -13.44
C LEU A 26 10.59 2.40 -13.71
N LEU A 27 11.30 1.64 -12.86
CA LEU A 27 11.31 0.18 -12.93
C LEU A 27 9.91 -0.40 -12.65
N PHE A 28 9.19 0.16 -11.69
CA PHE A 28 7.80 -0.20 -11.41
C PHE A 28 6.92 -0.01 -12.65
N ILE A 29 6.94 1.17 -13.27
CA ILE A 29 6.15 1.45 -14.48
C ILE A 29 6.53 0.49 -15.61
N LYS A 30 7.81 0.19 -15.79
CA LYS A 30 8.29 -0.74 -16.81
C LYS A 30 7.89 -2.19 -16.53
N SER A 31 7.82 -2.57 -15.26
CA SER A 31 7.43 -3.92 -14.82
C SER A 31 5.93 -4.15 -14.82
N LYS A 32 5.13 -3.07 -14.78
CA LYS A 32 3.68 -3.15 -14.87
C LYS A 32 3.32 -3.53 -16.31
N PRO A 33 2.81 -4.75 -16.58
CA PRO A 33 2.34 -5.09 -17.90
C PRO A 33 1.24 -4.08 -18.28
N ALA A 34 1.37 -3.49 -19.46
CA ALA A 34 0.35 -2.62 -20.01
C ALA A 34 -0.91 -3.46 -20.24
N GLU A 35 -1.88 -3.35 -19.33
CA GLU A 35 -3.25 -3.67 -19.66
C GLU A 35 -3.79 -2.50 -20.48
N ASP A 36 -4.05 -2.76 -21.75
CA ASP A 36 -4.69 -1.84 -22.68
C ASP A 36 -6.10 -1.46 -22.19
N GLU A 37 -6.40 -0.16 -22.28
CA GLU A 37 -7.72 0.51 -22.37
C GLU A 37 -8.59 0.80 -21.10
N VAL A 38 -8.56 2.10 -20.73
CA VAL A 38 -9.69 3.02 -20.40
C VAL A 38 -10.59 2.78 -19.17
N SER A 39 -10.55 3.71 -18.20
CA SER A 39 -11.66 4.67 -17.94
C SER A 39 -11.47 5.46 -16.63
N VAL A 40 -11.49 6.79 -16.78
CA VAL A 40 -12.05 7.82 -15.87
C VAL A 40 -11.97 7.56 -14.36
N THR A 41 -11.18 8.42 -13.70
CA THR A 41 -11.18 8.68 -12.24
C THR A 41 -12.58 8.68 -11.60
N PRO A 42 -12.66 8.36 -10.31
CA PRO A 42 -13.28 9.33 -9.42
C PRO A 42 -12.37 9.70 -8.23
N PRO A 43 -12.69 10.82 -7.56
CA PRO A 43 -11.71 11.73 -6.99
C PRO A 43 -11.20 11.26 -5.63
N ILE A 44 -9.92 11.56 -5.36
CA ILE A 44 -9.37 11.57 -4.01
C ILE A 44 -10.15 12.61 -3.21
N GLN A 45 -11.18 12.16 -2.50
CA GLN A 45 -11.79 12.92 -1.42
C GLN A 45 -10.80 12.92 -0.27
N LYS A 46 -10.26 14.11 0.01
CA LYS A 46 -9.72 14.43 1.32
C LYS A 46 -10.80 14.14 2.35
N HIS A 47 -10.62 13.13 3.20
CA HIS A 47 -11.38 13.03 4.43
C HIS A 47 -10.53 13.58 5.56
N GLN A 48 -11.11 14.60 6.18
CA GLN A 48 -10.58 15.39 7.26
C GLN A 48 -10.43 14.52 8.50
N THR A 49 -9.31 14.68 9.17
CA THR A 49 -9.18 14.51 10.61
C THR A 49 -10.27 15.35 11.31
N SER A 50 -11.17 14.71 12.07
CA SER A 50 -11.43 15.03 13.47
C SER A 50 -12.62 14.24 14.06
N THR A 51 -12.31 13.60 15.19
CA THR A 51 -13.14 13.42 16.40
C THR A 51 -14.44 12.61 16.29
N ASN A 52 -14.40 11.37 16.77
CA ASN A 52 -14.91 11.07 18.11
C ASN A 52 -14.35 9.75 18.63
N GLU A 53 -13.93 9.78 19.89
CA GLU A 53 -13.54 8.59 20.65
C GLU A 53 -14.72 7.63 20.77
N GLU A 54 -14.55 6.43 20.22
CA GLU A 54 -15.13 5.22 20.82
C GLU A 54 -14.27 4.04 20.37
N ARG A 55 -13.61 3.39 21.34
CA ARG A 55 -12.84 2.17 21.09
C ARG A 55 -13.70 1.17 20.31
N PRO A 56 -13.23 0.61 19.18
CA PRO A 56 -13.95 -0.48 18.55
C PRO A 56 -13.90 -1.64 19.53
N LYS A 57 -15.08 -1.99 20.05
CA LYS A 57 -15.28 -3.22 20.81
C LYS A 57 -14.92 -4.34 19.85
N VAL A 58 -13.72 -4.91 20.01
CA VAL A 58 -13.21 -6.04 19.22
C VAL A 58 -14.26 -7.15 19.34
N GLN A 59 -15.13 -7.25 18.34
CA GLN A 59 -16.04 -8.37 18.24
C GLN A 59 -15.13 -9.57 18.03
N GLU A 60 -15.25 -10.58 18.88
CA GLU A 60 -14.53 -11.84 18.73
C GLU A 60 -14.77 -12.37 17.32
N ALA A 61 -13.83 -12.09 16.41
CA ALA A 61 -13.90 -12.56 15.05
C ALA A 61 -13.79 -14.08 15.14
N LYS A 62 -14.83 -14.78 14.66
CA LYS A 62 -14.82 -16.24 14.59
C LYS A 62 -13.51 -16.70 13.95
N PRO A 63 -12.83 -17.73 14.51
CA PRO A 63 -11.52 -18.13 14.03
C PRO A 63 -11.53 -18.42 12.53
N ILE A 64 -10.48 -17.94 11.89
CA ILE A 64 -10.16 -18.02 10.47
C ILE A 64 -10.38 -19.45 9.97
N LEU A 65 -11.11 -19.55 8.84
CA LEU A 65 -11.40 -20.75 8.04
C LEU A 65 -10.36 -21.86 8.25
N ARG A 66 -10.67 -22.83 9.12
CA ARG A 66 -9.77 -23.94 9.41
C ARG A 66 -9.91 -24.99 8.30
N GLY A 67 -8.82 -25.29 7.59
CA GLY A 67 -8.77 -26.32 6.55
C GLY A 67 -8.70 -25.83 5.09
N SER A 68 -8.59 -24.51 4.86
CA SER A 68 -8.29 -23.99 3.52
C SER A 68 -6.82 -24.24 3.16
N LYS A 69 -6.56 -24.50 1.87
CA LYS A 69 -5.20 -24.51 1.31
C LYS A 69 -4.78 -23.10 0.94
N ALA A 70 -3.47 -22.88 0.77
CA ALA A 70 -2.96 -21.62 0.25
C ALA A 70 -3.58 -21.25 -1.12
N GLU A 71 -3.87 -22.25 -1.96
CA GLU A 71 -4.56 -22.11 -3.24
C GLU A 71 -5.96 -21.49 -3.10
N ASP A 72 -6.69 -21.79 -2.01
CA ASP A 72 -8.00 -21.22 -1.73
C ASP A 72 -7.93 -19.74 -1.34
N LEU A 73 -6.75 -19.20 -1.04
CA LEU A 73 -6.58 -17.80 -0.72
C LEU A 73 -6.34 -16.94 -1.97
N LEU A 74 -5.91 -17.55 -3.08
CA LEU A 74 -5.59 -16.82 -4.32
C LEU A 74 -6.80 -16.09 -4.92
N LYS A 75 -8.02 -16.62 -4.74
CA LYS A 75 -9.26 -15.95 -5.20
C LYS A 75 -9.54 -14.60 -4.54
N PHE A 76 -8.86 -14.30 -3.43
CA PHE A 76 -8.95 -13.03 -2.73
C PHE A 76 -7.74 -12.12 -3.00
N ALA A 77 -6.75 -12.56 -3.78
CA ALA A 77 -5.60 -11.70 -4.12
C ALA A 77 -6.10 -10.49 -4.93
N GLY A 78 -5.70 -9.29 -4.52
CA GLY A 78 -6.11 -8.04 -5.16
C GLY A 78 -7.49 -7.51 -4.77
N THR A 79 -8.28 -8.24 -3.96
CA THR A 79 -9.55 -7.72 -3.39
C THR A 79 -9.36 -7.06 -2.03
N TRP A 80 -8.13 -6.94 -1.56
CA TRP A 80 -7.82 -6.38 -0.24
C TRP A 80 -7.98 -4.86 -0.31
N GLN A 81 -8.77 -4.32 0.61
CA GLN A 81 -9.04 -2.90 0.75
C GLN A 81 -8.59 -2.47 2.15
N GLY A 82 -7.96 -1.31 2.24
CA GLY A 82 -7.36 -0.79 3.48
C GLY A 82 -5.98 -0.20 3.19
N ASP A 83 -5.75 1.01 3.70
CA ASP A 83 -4.44 1.68 3.75
C ASP A 83 -3.84 1.64 5.18
N ASP A 84 -4.47 0.86 6.05
CA ASP A 84 -4.23 0.73 7.48
C ASP A 84 -3.17 -0.33 7.83
N PHE A 85 -2.29 -0.68 6.88
CA PHE A 85 -1.21 -1.64 7.09
C PHE A 85 -0.33 -1.23 8.29
N GLU A 86 0.09 0.03 8.33
CA GLU A 86 0.98 0.53 9.39
C GLU A 86 0.26 0.62 10.74
N GLU A 87 -1.02 1.03 10.74
CA GLU A 87 -1.84 1.11 11.96
C GLU A 87 -2.07 -0.29 12.56
N CYS A 88 -2.44 -1.26 11.72
CA CYS A 88 -2.59 -2.66 12.11
C CYS A 88 -1.27 -3.24 12.63
N LEU A 89 -0.15 -2.94 11.97
CA LEU A 89 1.17 -3.40 12.37
C LEU A 89 1.55 -2.81 13.74
N GLN A 90 1.35 -1.51 13.94
CA GLN A 90 1.62 -0.83 15.20
C GLN A 90 0.77 -1.40 16.35
N LEU A 91 -0.52 -1.64 16.11
CA LEU A 91 -1.41 -2.25 17.10
C LEU A 91 -0.92 -3.63 17.55
N VAL A 92 -0.39 -4.45 16.64
CA VAL A 92 0.21 -5.75 17.00
C VAL A 92 1.45 -5.56 17.87
N TYR A 93 2.32 -4.59 17.57
CA TYR A 93 3.47 -4.30 18.42
C TYR A 93 3.07 -3.82 19.81
N ASP A 94 2.03 -3.00 19.91
CA ASP A 94 1.55 -2.43 21.17
C ASP A 94 0.81 -3.46 22.04
N THR A 95 0.09 -4.39 21.43
CA THR A 95 -0.77 -5.36 22.13
C THR A 95 -0.15 -6.73 22.33
N ARG A 96 0.91 -7.10 21.59
CA ARG A 96 1.55 -8.41 21.77
C ARG A 96 2.16 -8.52 23.16
N SER A 97 1.88 -9.62 23.85
CA SER A 97 2.60 -9.97 25.07
C SER A 97 4.03 -10.41 24.74
N GLN A 98 4.96 -10.18 25.65
CA GLN A 98 6.28 -10.78 25.56
C GLN A 98 6.13 -12.31 25.60
N ALA A 99 6.68 -12.99 24.60
CA ALA A 99 6.78 -14.45 24.63
C ALA A 99 7.92 -14.82 25.58
N GLU A 100 7.61 -15.63 26.60
CA GLU A 100 8.62 -16.32 27.41
C GLU A 100 8.99 -17.62 26.70
N PHE A 101 10.30 -17.88 26.56
CA PHE A 101 10.86 -19.05 25.91
C PHE A 101 11.67 -19.88 26.91
#